data_AF-A0A1Z1F8C5-F1
#
_entry.id   AF-A0A1Z1F8C5-F1
#
_cell.length_a   1.000
_cell.length_b   1.000
_cell.length_c   1.000
_cell.angle_alpha   90.00
_cell.angle_beta   90.00
_cell.angle_gamma   90.00
#
_symmetry.space_group_name_H-M   'P 1'
#
loop_
_entity.id
_entity.type
_entity.pdbx_description
1 polymer ?
#
loop_
_entity_poly.entity_id
_entity_poly.type
_entity_poly.pdbx_seq_one_letter_code
_entity_poly.pdbx_strand_id
1 'polypeptide(L)'
;MAGRHINDHQVRLFMTNRRNDSVALAAAKAGFSPATGYRVLQDARLPSQRQTPRSRRRPDPLAGIFDEVVVPMLEAAPGLRPIAIFEELRRRYPETVFGSRRTLERRIRDWRAMNGQDREVIFRQVHEAGRLGLSDFTCMDDLAVSIAGQPLDHLLYHFRLPCGGFEHGHIILGGESFVALAEGLQNALWSAGGAPKLHRTDRLSSAFRNLDADARIDLTRRYDALCAHYGMEPTRNNRGVAHENGAIESAHGHIKAAVKDALLLRGSSDFADLADYRRFIDEVVNARNRRHGPGIDAERKFLQPLPDMRTTDYEEILVTVTSSGGFTLRKVFYTVPSRLIGHRLRVRLYDDRLDVFIGSTRLMTLPRGRAGMNGKHGHVVDYRHVIHSLRRKPMALLGLVYRDSLFPRDAYRLMFDHLLEVQGEREACRTTVELLAMAHERACEAELAGLLTEDLTARRTPCLTTLRARFSPDPADLPEVVVELVPLSIYDGLIEQGEAA
;
A
#
# COMPACT_ATOMS: atom_id res chain seq x y z
N MET A 1 -43.35 37.20 14.40
CA MET A 1 -43.22 36.27 13.25
C MET A 1 -42.73 37.05 12.05
N ALA A 2 -41.60 36.67 11.46
CA ALA A 2 -41.17 37.21 10.17
C ALA A 2 -42.26 36.91 9.12
N GLY A 3 -42.89 37.96 8.60
CA GLY A 3 -44.10 37.85 7.79
C GLY A 3 -43.83 37.19 6.45
N ARG A 4 -44.50 36.07 6.17
CA ARG A 4 -44.56 35.52 4.81
C ARG A 4 -45.14 36.58 3.88
N HIS A 5 -44.51 36.79 2.73
CA HIS A 5 -45.03 37.70 1.72
C HIS A 5 -46.39 37.20 1.23
N ILE A 6 -47.34 38.12 1.10
CA ILE A 6 -48.69 37.82 0.62
C ILE A 6 -48.61 37.46 -0.86
N ASN A 7 -49.18 36.33 -1.22
CA ASN A 7 -49.20 35.85 -2.61
C ASN A 7 -50.51 36.22 -3.32
N ASP A 8 -50.51 36.09 -4.65
CA ASP A 8 -51.65 36.41 -5.50
C ASP A 8 -52.91 35.60 -5.14
N HIS A 9 -52.74 34.35 -4.72
CA HIS A 9 -53.84 33.49 -4.34
C HIS A 9 -54.58 34.03 -3.10
N GLN A 10 -53.84 34.47 -2.09
CA GLN A 10 -54.42 35.09 -0.90
C GLN A 10 -55.16 36.39 -1.24
N VAL A 11 -54.65 37.19 -2.17
CA VAL A 11 -55.34 38.41 -2.63
C VAL A 11 -56.62 38.08 -3.40
N ARG A 12 -56.61 37.06 -4.27
CA ARG A 12 -57.82 36.60 -4.98
C ARG A 12 -58.86 36.01 -4.03
N LEU A 13 -58.42 35.22 -3.05
CA LEU A 13 -59.28 34.66 -2.01
C LEU A 13 -59.91 35.77 -1.17
N PHE A 14 -59.13 36.79 -0.80
CA PHE A 14 -59.64 37.98 -0.14
C PHE A 14 -60.71 38.71 -0.97
N MET A 15 -60.45 38.97 -2.26
CA MET A 15 -61.41 39.62 -3.14
C MET A 15 -62.70 38.81 -3.32
N THR A 16 -62.59 37.47 -3.29
CA THR A 16 -63.74 36.56 -3.38
C THR A 16 -64.59 36.64 -2.10
N ASN A 17 -63.96 36.52 -0.93
CA ASN A 17 -64.65 36.57 0.37
C ASN A 17 -65.21 37.98 0.67
N ARG A 18 -64.53 39.04 0.21
CA ARG A 18 -64.97 40.43 0.41
C ARG A 18 -66.34 40.74 -0.19
N ARG A 19 -66.81 39.96 -1.17
CA ARG A 19 -68.16 40.10 -1.75
C ARG A 19 -69.26 39.91 -0.71
N ASN A 20 -69.04 39.03 0.27
CA ASN A 20 -70.04 38.62 1.26
C ASN A 20 -69.64 39.01 2.70
N ASP A 21 -68.35 39.22 2.96
CA ASP A 21 -67.80 39.45 4.30
C ASP A 21 -67.25 40.87 4.48
N SER A 22 -67.16 41.31 5.75
CA SER A 22 -66.47 42.55 6.11
C SER A 22 -64.96 42.45 5.83
N VAL A 23 -64.27 43.58 5.65
CA VAL A 23 -62.83 43.62 5.32
C VAL A 23 -61.99 42.86 6.34
N ALA A 24 -62.29 42.99 7.63
CA ALA A 24 -61.57 42.29 8.69
C ALA A 24 -61.75 40.77 8.61
N LEU A 25 -62.98 40.29 8.35
CA LEU A 25 -63.30 38.87 8.26
C LEU A 25 -62.73 38.24 6.98
N ALA A 26 -62.86 38.94 5.84
CA ALA A 26 -62.29 38.51 4.57
C ALA A 26 -60.75 38.44 4.62
N ALA A 27 -60.10 39.41 5.27
CA ALA A 27 -58.65 39.43 5.46
C ALA A 27 -58.18 38.28 6.36
N ALA A 28 -58.89 38.03 7.46
CA ALA A 28 -58.62 36.90 8.34
C ALA A 28 -58.75 35.56 7.60
N LYS A 29 -59.83 35.36 6.82
CA LYS A 29 -60.02 34.16 5.98
C LYS A 29 -58.93 34.00 4.91
N ALA A 30 -58.38 35.08 4.41
CA ALA A 30 -57.27 35.08 3.45
C ALA A 30 -55.87 34.96 4.10
N GLY A 31 -55.80 34.93 5.44
CA GLY A 31 -54.57 34.72 6.20
C GLY A 31 -53.68 35.97 6.31
N PHE A 32 -54.25 37.18 6.30
CA PHE A 32 -53.49 38.41 6.52
C PHE A 32 -54.27 39.48 7.32
N SER A 33 -53.56 40.50 7.81
CA SER A 33 -54.14 41.52 8.69
C SER A 33 -55.22 42.38 8.00
N PRO A 34 -56.22 42.90 8.75
CA PRO A 34 -57.21 43.83 8.22
C PRO A 34 -56.58 45.06 7.54
N ALA A 35 -55.48 45.60 8.10
CA ALA A 35 -54.72 46.70 7.52
C ALA A 35 -54.12 46.37 6.14
N THR A 36 -53.82 45.10 5.87
CA THR A 36 -53.43 44.67 4.53
C THR A 36 -54.64 44.52 3.61
N GLY A 37 -55.78 44.06 4.13
CA GLY A 37 -57.04 44.02 3.38
C GLY A 37 -57.47 45.40 2.86
N TYR A 38 -57.38 46.44 3.69
CA TYR A 38 -57.63 47.81 3.24
C TYR A 38 -56.63 48.28 2.17
N ARG A 39 -55.34 47.94 2.28
CA ARG A 39 -54.32 48.24 1.26
C ARG A 39 -54.56 47.51 -0.07
N VAL A 40 -55.13 46.31 -0.03
CA VAL A 40 -55.51 45.53 -1.22
C VAL A 40 -56.76 46.12 -1.88
N LEU A 41 -57.65 46.78 -1.14
CA LEU A 41 -58.79 47.49 -1.72
C LEU A 41 -58.38 48.82 -2.39
N GLN A 42 -57.38 49.50 -1.85
CA GLN A 42 -56.87 50.76 -2.41
C GLN A 42 -56.06 50.60 -3.70
N ASP A 43 -55.41 49.45 -3.88
CA ASP A 43 -54.68 49.11 -5.11
C ASP A 43 -55.09 47.68 -5.50
N ALA A 44 -55.82 47.54 -6.61
CA ALA A 44 -56.35 46.24 -7.03
C ALA A 44 -55.32 45.33 -7.71
N ARG A 45 -54.07 45.79 -7.90
CA ARG A 45 -53.02 44.99 -8.54
C ARG A 45 -52.57 43.84 -7.64
N LEU A 46 -52.32 42.68 -8.23
CA LEU A 46 -51.81 41.51 -7.52
C LEU A 46 -50.36 41.76 -7.03
N PRO A 47 -49.92 41.12 -5.93
CA PRO A 47 -48.54 41.21 -5.45
C PRO A 47 -47.48 40.95 -6.53
N SER A 48 -47.72 40.00 -7.44
CA SER A 48 -46.86 39.74 -8.61
C SER A 48 -46.74 40.93 -9.56
N GLN A 49 -47.81 41.71 -9.72
CA GLN A 49 -47.87 42.88 -10.61
C GLN A 49 -47.27 44.14 -9.98
N ARG A 50 -46.97 44.11 -8.67
CA ARG A 50 -46.35 45.21 -7.93
C ARG A 50 -44.85 45.05 -7.75
N GLN A 51 -44.26 43.93 -8.19
CA GLN A 51 -42.82 43.75 -8.12
C GLN A 51 -42.14 44.65 -9.15
N THR A 52 -41.81 45.87 -8.75
CA THR A 52 -40.85 46.67 -9.50
C THR A 52 -39.47 46.00 -9.41
N PRO A 53 -38.70 45.94 -10.51
CA PRO A 53 -37.32 45.50 -10.46
C PRO A 53 -36.59 46.31 -9.39
N ARG A 54 -36.00 45.64 -8.40
CA ARG A 54 -35.21 46.32 -7.37
C ARG A 54 -34.04 47.04 -8.06
N SER A 55 -34.14 48.36 -8.21
CA SER A 55 -33.02 49.17 -8.64
C SER A 55 -31.97 49.20 -7.52
N ARG A 56 -30.69 49.07 -7.89
CA ARG A 56 -29.59 49.16 -6.93
C ARG A 56 -29.55 50.59 -6.36
N ARG A 57 -29.46 50.71 -5.03
CA ARG A 57 -29.34 52.01 -4.34
C ARG A 57 -27.94 52.64 -4.42
N ARG A 58 -26.92 51.89 -4.87
CA ARG A 58 -25.54 52.36 -5.01
C ARG A 58 -24.98 52.00 -6.39
N PRO A 59 -24.12 52.84 -6.97
CA PRO A 59 -23.34 52.50 -8.16
C PRO A 59 -22.57 51.20 -7.92
N ASP A 60 -22.51 50.35 -8.93
CA ASP A 60 -21.83 49.07 -8.83
C ASP A 60 -20.31 49.28 -8.98
N PRO A 61 -19.50 48.99 -7.95
CA PRO A 61 -18.05 49.23 -7.99
C PRO A 61 -17.31 48.31 -8.97
N LEU A 62 -18.01 47.31 -9.52
CA LEU A 62 -17.48 46.39 -10.53
C LEU A 62 -18.01 46.70 -11.94
N ALA A 63 -18.89 47.70 -12.11
CA ALA A 63 -19.36 48.09 -13.43
C ALA A 63 -18.20 48.74 -14.22
N GLY A 64 -18.06 48.40 -15.50
CA GLY A 64 -16.92 48.82 -16.33
C GLY A 64 -15.67 47.96 -16.07
N ILE A 65 -15.19 47.92 -14.82
CA ILE A 65 -13.98 47.16 -14.43
C ILE A 65 -14.13 45.66 -14.73
N PHE A 66 -15.34 45.10 -14.55
CA PHE A 66 -15.56 43.69 -14.85
C PHE A 66 -15.34 43.39 -16.34
N ASP A 67 -15.94 44.18 -17.23
CA ASP A 67 -15.87 43.95 -18.67
C ASP A 67 -14.51 44.36 -19.26
N GLU A 68 -13.88 45.41 -18.74
CA GLU A 68 -12.61 45.96 -19.27
C GLU A 68 -11.37 45.27 -18.70
N VAL A 69 -11.45 44.69 -17.51
CA VAL A 69 -10.27 44.13 -16.81
C VAL A 69 -10.47 42.65 -16.48
N VAL A 70 -11.60 42.28 -15.88
CA VAL A 70 -11.82 40.90 -15.41
C VAL A 70 -12.07 39.95 -16.58
N VAL A 71 -12.86 40.35 -17.57
CA VAL A 71 -13.15 39.54 -18.76
C VAL A 71 -11.86 39.25 -19.56
N PRO A 72 -11.02 40.24 -19.94
CA PRO A 72 -9.75 39.96 -20.62
C PRO A 72 -8.80 39.07 -19.83
N MET A 73 -8.76 39.19 -18.49
CA MET A 73 -7.96 38.30 -17.64
C MET A 73 -8.48 36.85 -17.68
N LEU A 74 -9.80 36.65 -17.69
CA LEU A 74 -10.41 35.33 -17.77
C LEU A 74 -10.26 34.70 -19.16
N GLU A 75 -10.32 35.50 -20.22
CA GLU A 75 -10.07 35.06 -21.60
C GLU A 75 -8.60 34.66 -21.80
N ALA A 76 -7.66 35.46 -21.30
CA ALA A 76 -6.23 35.17 -21.40
C ALA A 76 -5.79 33.97 -20.53
N ALA A 77 -6.41 33.80 -19.35
CA ALA A 77 -6.08 32.72 -18.41
C ALA A 77 -7.35 32.12 -17.76
N PRO A 78 -8.03 31.18 -18.43
CA PRO A 78 -9.29 30.59 -17.98
C PRO A 78 -9.23 29.93 -16.58
N GLY A 79 -8.05 29.46 -16.16
CA GLY A 79 -7.80 28.82 -14.87
C GLY A 79 -7.71 29.78 -13.66
N LEU A 80 -7.77 31.10 -13.85
CA LEU A 80 -7.59 32.06 -12.76
C LEU A 80 -8.64 31.91 -11.65
N ARG A 81 -8.20 31.75 -10.40
CA ARG A 81 -9.15 31.63 -9.28
C ARG A 81 -9.80 32.99 -8.99
N PRO A 82 -11.11 33.04 -8.68
CA PRO A 82 -11.80 34.30 -8.34
C PRO A 82 -11.14 35.10 -7.22
N ILE A 83 -10.50 34.42 -6.26
CA ILE A 83 -9.76 35.08 -5.17
C ILE A 83 -8.51 35.82 -5.66
N ALA A 84 -7.78 35.23 -6.62
CA ALA A 84 -6.60 35.86 -7.21
C ALA A 84 -6.98 37.10 -8.02
N ILE A 85 -8.11 37.04 -8.76
CA ILE A 85 -8.65 38.20 -9.47
C ILE A 85 -9.09 39.28 -8.49
N PHE A 86 -9.72 38.91 -7.37
CA PHE A 86 -10.12 39.88 -6.34
C PHE A 86 -8.92 40.61 -5.70
N GLU A 87 -7.85 39.88 -5.39
CA GLU A 87 -6.61 40.44 -4.85
C GLU A 87 -5.92 41.35 -5.87
N GLU A 88 -5.87 40.95 -7.13
CA GLU A 88 -5.29 41.76 -8.21
C GLU A 88 -6.09 43.05 -8.47
N LEU A 89 -7.43 42.99 -8.40
CA LEU A 89 -8.27 44.20 -8.50
C LEU A 89 -8.02 45.17 -7.33
N ARG A 90 -7.87 44.66 -6.10
CA ARG A 90 -7.51 45.50 -4.94
C ARG A 90 -6.13 46.13 -5.09
N ARG A 91 -5.19 45.44 -5.72
CA ARG A 91 -3.84 45.95 -6.02
C ARG A 91 -3.87 47.05 -7.08
N ARG A 92 -4.62 46.85 -8.17
CA ARG A 92 -4.69 47.81 -9.31
C ARG A 92 -5.53 49.05 -9.00
N TYR A 93 -6.53 48.91 -8.14
CA TYR A 93 -7.46 49.99 -7.79
C TYR A 93 -7.58 50.11 -6.27
N PRO A 94 -6.53 50.58 -5.57
CA PRO A 94 -6.52 50.67 -4.10
C PRO A 94 -7.60 51.62 -3.56
N GLU A 95 -7.97 52.65 -4.33
CA GLU A 95 -8.98 53.66 -3.97
C GLU A 95 -10.43 53.17 -4.18
N THR A 96 -10.63 52.02 -4.83
CA THR A 96 -11.97 51.50 -5.12
C THR A 96 -12.41 50.50 -4.05
N VAL A 97 -13.52 50.80 -3.38
CA VAL A 97 -14.14 49.86 -2.41
C VAL A 97 -14.95 48.81 -3.18
N PHE A 98 -14.25 47.78 -3.64
CA PHE A 98 -14.90 46.58 -4.16
C PHE A 98 -15.71 45.95 -3.01
N GLY A 99 -17.01 45.74 -3.23
CA GLY A 99 -17.89 45.14 -2.23
C GLY A 99 -17.53 43.68 -1.88
N SER A 100 -18.50 42.89 -1.40
CA SER A 100 -18.24 41.49 -1.01
C SER A 100 -17.65 40.66 -2.16
N ARG A 101 -16.55 39.92 -1.87
CA ARG A 101 -15.90 38.91 -2.74
C ARG A 101 -16.90 37.99 -3.45
N ARG A 102 -17.99 37.65 -2.75
CA ARG A 102 -19.10 36.83 -3.24
C ARG A 102 -19.75 37.38 -4.51
N THR A 103 -19.76 38.71 -4.70
CA THR A 103 -20.34 39.36 -5.87
C THR A 103 -19.48 39.16 -7.11
N LEU A 104 -18.16 39.29 -6.97
CA LEU A 104 -17.20 39.01 -8.04
C LEU A 104 -17.20 37.51 -8.38
N GLU A 105 -17.14 36.63 -7.37
CA GLU A 105 -17.23 35.18 -7.57
C GLU A 105 -18.48 34.77 -8.35
N ARG A 106 -19.63 35.37 -8.03
CA ARG A 106 -20.88 35.13 -8.76
C ARG A 106 -20.78 35.58 -10.21
N ARG A 107 -20.30 36.80 -10.48
CA ARG A 107 -20.16 37.30 -11.86
C ARG A 107 -19.17 36.47 -12.70
N ILE A 108 -18.04 36.09 -12.11
CA ILE A 108 -17.07 35.21 -12.76
C ILE A 108 -17.71 33.84 -13.06
N ARG A 109 -18.53 33.30 -12.13
CA ARG A 109 -19.27 32.06 -12.36
C ARG A 109 -20.28 32.20 -13.50
N ASP A 110 -21.06 33.27 -13.51
CA ASP A 110 -22.07 33.54 -14.54
C ASP A 110 -21.41 33.73 -15.92
N TRP A 111 -20.31 34.50 -15.98
CA TRP A 111 -19.54 34.69 -17.20
C TRP A 111 -18.92 33.38 -17.69
N ARG A 112 -18.33 32.57 -16.81
CA ARG A 112 -17.79 31.24 -17.17
C ARG A 112 -18.87 30.27 -17.62
N ALA A 113 -20.11 30.42 -17.17
CA ALA A 113 -21.21 29.58 -17.64
C ALA A 113 -21.61 29.91 -19.09
N MET A 114 -21.40 31.15 -19.53
CA MET A 114 -21.74 31.60 -20.89
C MET A 114 -20.56 31.54 -21.86
N ASN A 115 -19.34 31.78 -21.38
CA ASN A 115 -18.14 31.98 -22.21
C ASN A 115 -16.95 31.10 -21.79
N GLY A 116 -17.08 30.33 -20.71
CA GLY A 116 -16.00 29.45 -20.26
C GLY A 116 -15.85 28.25 -21.20
N GLN A 117 -14.67 27.62 -21.15
CA GLN A 117 -14.44 26.35 -21.83
C GLN A 117 -15.44 25.29 -21.34
N ASP A 118 -15.84 24.41 -22.26
CA ASP A 118 -16.63 23.23 -21.91
C ASP A 118 -15.92 22.45 -20.80
N ARG A 119 -16.69 22.09 -19.78
CA ARG A 119 -16.19 21.23 -18.71
C ARG A 119 -16.30 19.80 -19.15
N GLU A 120 -15.35 18.99 -18.73
CA GLU A 120 -15.45 17.54 -18.90
C GLU A 120 -16.76 17.04 -18.30
N VAL A 121 -17.55 16.36 -19.13
CA VAL A 121 -18.81 15.76 -18.74
C VAL A 121 -18.51 14.41 -18.10
N ILE A 122 -18.92 14.25 -16.83
CA ILE A 122 -18.82 12.95 -16.15
C ILE A 122 -20.00 12.08 -16.60
N PHE A 123 -19.72 11.09 -17.45
CA PHE A 123 -20.69 10.09 -17.83
C PHE A 123 -20.82 9.02 -16.73
N ARG A 124 -22.01 8.89 -16.15
CA ARG A 124 -22.28 7.81 -15.18
C ARG A 124 -22.35 6.48 -15.93
N GLN A 125 -21.41 5.59 -15.64
CA GLN A 125 -21.41 4.23 -16.16
C GLN A 125 -22.14 3.29 -15.19
N VAL A 126 -22.90 2.34 -15.74
CA VAL A 126 -23.49 1.24 -14.96
C VAL A 126 -22.49 0.09 -14.97
N HIS A 127 -22.06 -0.34 -13.78
CA HIS A 127 -21.20 -1.51 -13.63
C HIS A 127 -22.08 -2.75 -13.46
N GLU A 128 -21.98 -3.70 -14.39
CA GLU A 128 -22.65 -5.00 -14.30
C GLU A 128 -21.96 -5.88 -13.24
N ALA A 129 -22.77 -6.54 -12.41
CA ALA A 129 -22.29 -7.42 -11.35
C ALA A 129 -21.44 -8.57 -11.91
N GLY A 130 -20.26 -8.78 -11.33
CA GLY A 130 -19.36 -9.89 -11.68
C GLY A 130 -18.71 -9.74 -13.06
N ARG A 131 -18.94 -8.62 -13.76
CA ARG A 131 -18.39 -8.41 -15.10
C ARG A 131 -16.91 -8.04 -15.08
N LEU A 132 -16.49 -7.13 -14.20
CA LEU A 132 -15.17 -6.51 -14.27
C LEU A 132 -14.49 -6.51 -12.90
N GLY A 133 -13.28 -7.06 -12.84
CA GLY A 133 -12.33 -6.84 -11.74
C GLY A 133 -11.19 -5.94 -12.18
N LEU A 134 -10.83 -5.00 -11.31
CA LEU A 134 -9.75 -4.04 -11.55
C LEU A 134 -8.61 -4.32 -10.57
N SER A 135 -7.39 -4.42 -11.08
CA SER A 135 -6.16 -4.54 -10.30
C SER A 135 -5.20 -3.42 -10.63
N ASP A 136 -4.73 -2.71 -9.60
CA ASP A 136 -3.67 -1.72 -9.74
C ASP A 136 -2.75 -1.69 -8.51
N PHE A 137 -1.61 -1.02 -8.64
CA PHE A 137 -0.65 -0.82 -7.56
C PHE A 137 -0.61 0.65 -7.18
N THR A 138 -0.47 0.92 -5.89
CA THR A 138 -0.31 2.29 -5.39
C THR A 138 0.79 2.36 -4.35
N CYS A 139 1.66 3.35 -4.49
CA CYS A 139 2.76 3.60 -3.56
C CYS A 139 2.22 4.19 -2.25
N MET A 140 2.74 3.73 -1.11
CA MET A 140 2.26 4.10 0.23
C MET A 140 3.28 4.93 1.02
N ASP A 141 4.35 5.40 0.38
CA ASP A 141 5.50 6.08 1.01
C ASP A 141 5.09 7.31 1.82
N ASP A 142 4.06 8.03 1.37
CA ASP A 142 3.50 9.21 2.05
C ASP A 142 2.99 8.92 3.48
N LEU A 143 2.80 7.64 3.83
CA LEU A 143 2.33 7.21 5.14
C LEU A 143 3.45 6.96 6.15
N ALA A 144 4.73 6.95 5.72
CA ALA A 144 5.90 6.78 6.59
C ALA A 144 5.76 5.61 7.58
N VAL A 145 5.35 4.45 7.07
CA VAL A 145 5.23 3.21 7.86
C VAL A 145 6.63 2.66 8.15
N SER A 146 6.84 2.18 9.37
CA SER A 146 8.08 1.51 9.77
C SER A 146 7.81 0.14 10.39
N ILE A 147 8.78 -0.77 10.25
CA ILE A 147 8.79 -2.08 10.90
C ILE A 147 9.99 -2.11 11.85
N ALA A 148 9.74 -2.30 13.15
CA ALA A 148 10.75 -2.29 14.20
C ALA A 148 11.67 -1.05 14.13
N GLY A 149 11.09 0.12 13.86
CA GLY A 149 11.79 1.40 13.71
C GLY A 149 12.50 1.62 12.37
N GLN A 150 12.48 0.66 11.44
CA GLN A 150 13.06 0.82 10.10
C GLN A 150 12.00 1.23 9.09
N PRO A 151 12.23 2.27 8.27
CA PRO A 151 11.27 2.71 7.27
C PRO A 151 11.00 1.60 6.23
N LEU A 152 9.73 1.39 5.90
CA LEU A 152 9.29 0.36 4.97
C LEU A 152 8.90 0.98 3.63
N ASP A 153 9.74 0.81 2.62
CA ASP A 153 9.38 1.06 1.22
C ASP A 153 8.49 -0.09 0.72
N HIS A 154 7.28 0.24 0.28
CA HIS A 154 6.29 -0.75 -0.13
C HIS A 154 5.19 -0.20 -1.05
N LEU A 155 4.62 -1.10 -1.83
CA LEU A 155 3.43 -0.86 -2.63
C LEU A 155 2.22 -1.56 -2.00
N LEU A 156 1.04 -0.99 -2.21
CA LEU A 156 -0.23 -1.65 -1.98
C LEU A 156 -0.78 -2.15 -3.32
N TYR A 157 -0.89 -3.46 -3.47
CA TYR A 157 -1.74 -4.05 -4.49
C TYR A 157 -3.20 -3.84 -4.08
N HIS A 158 -4.00 -3.25 -4.97
CA HIS A 158 -5.42 -2.98 -4.74
C HIS A 158 -6.26 -3.64 -5.84
N PHE A 159 -7.14 -4.54 -5.42
CA PHE A 159 -8.15 -5.16 -6.27
C PHE A 159 -9.53 -4.60 -5.94
N ARG A 160 -10.38 -4.40 -6.96
CA ARG A 160 -11.74 -3.93 -6.79
C ARG A 160 -12.74 -4.60 -7.73
N LEU A 161 -13.92 -4.91 -7.19
CA LEU A 161 -15.14 -5.13 -7.97
C LEU A 161 -16.00 -3.85 -7.92
N PRO A 162 -16.17 -3.12 -9.03
CA PRO A 162 -16.77 -1.78 -9.03
C PRO A 162 -18.29 -1.78 -8.84
N CYS A 163 -18.98 -2.90 -9.08
CA CYS A 163 -20.44 -2.98 -8.93
C CYS A 163 -20.85 -3.09 -7.45
N GLY A 164 -20.35 -4.11 -6.76
CA GLY A 164 -20.64 -4.40 -5.36
C GLY A 164 -19.76 -3.63 -4.39
N GLY A 165 -18.66 -3.04 -4.87
CA GLY A 165 -17.74 -2.25 -4.06
C GLY A 165 -16.77 -3.09 -3.21
N PHE A 166 -16.60 -4.38 -3.54
CA PHE A 166 -15.60 -5.22 -2.89
C PHE A 166 -14.20 -4.69 -3.19
N GLU A 167 -13.36 -4.60 -2.17
CA GLU A 167 -11.98 -4.18 -2.27
C GLU A 167 -11.07 -5.21 -1.56
N HIS A 168 -9.90 -5.49 -2.11
CA HIS A 168 -8.86 -6.27 -1.44
C HIS A 168 -7.53 -5.53 -1.54
N GLY A 169 -6.79 -5.47 -0.43
CA GLY A 169 -5.49 -4.82 -0.34
C GLY A 169 -4.42 -5.82 0.08
N HIS A 170 -3.25 -5.80 -0.57
CA HIS A 170 -2.13 -6.65 -0.19
C HIS A 170 -0.80 -5.88 -0.25
N ILE A 171 0.02 -6.03 0.78
CA ILE A 171 1.31 -5.35 0.88
C ILE A 171 2.36 -6.08 0.05
N ILE A 172 2.92 -5.36 -0.92
CA ILE A 172 3.98 -5.80 -1.82
C ILE A 172 5.27 -5.09 -1.44
N LEU A 173 6.30 -5.87 -1.11
CA LEU A 173 7.62 -5.33 -0.75
C LEU A 173 8.50 -5.10 -1.97
N GLY A 174 8.13 -5.70 -3.10
CA GLY A 174 8.81 -5.50 -4.37
C GLY A 174 8.33 -4.27 -5.13
N GLY A 175 8.99 -4.06 -6.27
CA GLY A 175 8.35 -3.34 -7.36
C GLY A 175 7.24 -4.17 -8.01
N GLU A 176 6.52 -3.51 -8.90
CA GLU A 176 5.47 -4.12 -9.72
C GLU A 176 6.05 -5.31 -10.51
N SER A 177 5.59 -6.53 -10.19
CA SER A 177 6.04 -7.77 -10.82
C SER A 177 4.88 -8.72 -11.05
N PHE A 178 5.02 -9.66 -11.98
CA PHE A 178 3.97 -10.67 -12.22
C PHE A 178 3.69 -11.53 -10.99
N VAL A 179 4.72 -11.89 -10.22
CA VAL A 179 4.57 -12.65 -8.96
C VAL A 179 3.70 -11.88 -7.98
N ALA A 180 3.96 -10.59 -7.79
CA ALA A 180 3.15 -9.72 -6.93
C ALA A 180 1.69 -9.59 -7.42
N LEU A 181 1.49 -9.46 -8.73
CA LEU A 181 0.15 -9.43 -9.33
C LEU A 181 -0.59 -10.76 -9.15
N ALA A 182 0.09 -11.88 -9.41
CA ALA A 182 -0.50 -13.22 -9.33
C ALA A 182 -0.87 -13.55 -7.88
N GLU A 183 0.02 -13.30 -6.92
CA GLU A 183 -0.23 -13.49 -5.50
C GLU A 183 -1.39 -12.61 -5.02
N GLY A 184 -1.35 -11.30 -5.32
CA GLY A 184 -2.39 -10.35 -4.95
C GLY A 184 -3.75 -10.68 -5.55
N LEU A 185 -3.80 -10.97 -6.85
CA LEU A 185 -5.04 -11.31 -7.54
C LEU A 185 -5.64 -12.60 -7.01
N GLN A 186 -4.84 -13.66 -6.84
CA GLN A 186 -5.33 -14.89 -6.27
C GLN A 186 -5.89 -14.66 -4.87
N ASN A 187 -5.18 -13.96 -3.99
CA ASN A 187 -5.69 -13.65 -2.65
C ASN A 187 -7.02 -12.87 -2.70
N ALA A 188 -7.15 -11.92 -3.64
CA ALA A 188 -8.37 -11.17 -3.84
C ALA A 188 -9.55 -12.03 -4.33
N LEU A 189 -9.35 -12.88 -5.33
CA LEU A 189 -10.41 -13.75 -5.89
C LEU A 189 -10.92 -14.75 -4.85
N TRP A 190 -10.00 -15.36 -4.10
CA TRP A 190 -10.34 -16.29 -3.02
C TRP A 190 -11.07 -15.59 -1.86
N SER A 191 -10.69 -14.35 -1.54
CA SER A 191 -11.41 -13.53 -0.54
C SER A 191 -12.80 -13.08 -1.04
N ALA A 192 -12.92 -12.74 -2.32
CA ALA A 192 -14.19 -12.40 -2.96
C ALA A 192 -15.15 -13.61 -3.02
N GLY A 193 -14.59 -14.83 -3.11
CA GLY A 193 -15.33 -16.08 -3.23
C GLY A 193 -15.72 -16.42 -4.68
N GLY A 194 -15.03 -15.83 -5.67
CA GLY A 194 -15.32 -16.03 -7.09
C GLY A 194 -14.49 -15.12 -7.99
N ALA A 195 -14.48 -15.41 -9.29
CA ALA A 195 -13.76 -14.64 -10.30
C ALA A 195 -14.69 -13.78 -11.18
N PRO A 196 -14.31 -12.53 -11.53
CA PRO A 196 -15.08 -11.74 -12.49
C PRO A 196 -14.95 -12.31 -13.91
N LYS A 197 -15.83 -11.90 -14.84
CA LYS A 197 -15.72 -12.29 -16.26
C LYS A 197 -14.49 -11.68 -16.92
N LEU A 198 -14.26 -10.39 -16.69
CA LEU A 198 -13.16 -9.62 -17.23
C LEU A 198 -12.22 -9.23 -16.10
N HIS A 199 -10.92 -9.34 -16.34
CA HIS A 199 -9.91 -8.79 -15.44
C HIS A 199 -9.11 -7.72 -16.17
N ARG A 200 -8.92 -6.58 -15.52
CA ARG A 200 -8.20 -5.43 -16.07
C ARG A 200 -7.07 -5.02 -15.14
N THR A 201 -5.91 -4.78 -15.73
CA THR A 201 -4.75 -4.20 -15.04
C THR A 201 -3.96 -3.30 -15.98
N ASP A 202 -3.53 -2.15 -15.48
CA ASP A 202 -2.90 -1.09 -16.28
C ASP A 202 -1.36 -1.20 -16.32
N ARG A 203 -0.78 -1.69 -15.22
CA ARG A 203 0.65 -1.49 -14.88
C ARG A 203 1.58 -2.66 -15.16
N LEU A 204 1.11 -3.73 -15.79
CA LEU A 204 2.07 -4.67 -16.38
C LEU A 204 3.04 -3.95 -17.35
N SER A 205 2.64 -2.79 -17.89
CA SER A 205 3.43 -1.93 -18.78
C SER A 205 4.59 -1.15 -18.19
N SER A 206 4.57 -0.81 -16.90
CA SER A 206 5.74 -0.26 -16.18
C SER A 206 6.75 -1.37 -15.87
N ALA A 207 6.27 -2.55 -15.48
CA ALA A 207 7.11 -3.76 -15.39
C ALA A 207 7.72 -4.14 -16.76
N PHE A 208 7.05 -3.82 -17.88
CA PHE A 208 7.54 -4.05 -19.25
C PHE A 208 8.63 -3.08 -19.73
N ARG A 209 8.89 -1.93 -19.07
CA ARG A 209 9.77 -0.88 -19.64
C ARG A 209 11.26 -1.25 -19.65
N ASN A 210 11.71 -2.10 -18.73
CA ASN A 210 13.12 -2.50 -18.61
C ASN A 210 13.37 -3.97 -19.00
N LEU A 211 12.42 -4.59 -19.72
CA LEU A 211 12.48 -6.01 -20.06
C LEU A 211 12.65 -6.21 -21.57
N ASP A 212 13.49 -7.16 -21.93
CA ASP A 212 13.70 -7.62 -23.31
C ASP A 212 12.39 -8.11 -23.93
N ALA A 213 12.33 -8.13 -25.26
CA ALA A 213 11.12 -8.52 -26.01
C ALA A 213 10.59 -9.90 -25.59
N ASP A 214 11.47 -10.87 -25.36
CA ASP A 214 11.12 -12.23 -24.94
C ASP A 214 10.51 -12.25 -23.53
N ALA A 215 11.05 -11.45 -22.60
CA ALA A 215 10.51 -11.34 -21.25
C ALA A 215 9.11 -10.71 -21.22
N ARG A 216 8.81 -9.78 -22.14
CA ARG A 216 7.45 -9.22 -22.29
C ARG A 216 6.45 -10.25 -22.80
N ILE A 217 6.87 -11.10 -23.74
CA ILE A 217 6.04 -12.18 -24.28
C ILE A 217 5.76 -13.23 -23.20
N ASP A 218 6.78 -13.65 -22.46
CA ASP A 218 6.64 -14.62 -21.38
C ASP A 218 5.69 -14.12 -20.27
N LEU A 219 5.84 -12.87 -19.84
CA LEU A 219 4.94 -12.27 -18.86
C LEU A 219 3.49 -12.19 -19.34
N THR A 220 3.27 -11.85 -20.63
CA THR A 220 1.92 -11.84 -21.21
C THR A 220 1.34 -13.25 -21.18
N ARG A 221 2.11 -14.27 -21.57
CA ARG A 221 1.69 -15.67 -21.53
C ARG A 221 1.35 -16.14 -20.12
N ARG A 222 2.14 -15.77 -19.11
CA ARG A 222 1.86 -16.13 -17.71
C ARG A 222 0.59 -15.45 -17.19
N TYR A 223 0.36 -14.19 -17.57
CA TYR A 223 -0.88 -13.48 -17.24
C TYR A 223 -2.11 -14.06 -17.93
N ASP A 224 -2.01 -14.41 -19.22
CA ASP A 224 -3.09 -15.05 -19.96
C ASP A 224 -3.40 -16.43 -19.36
N ALA A 225 -2.38 -17.19 -18.97
CA ALA A 225 -2.55 -18.48 -18.27
C ALA A 225 -3.22 -18.31 -16.90
N LEU A 226 -2.85 -17.28 -16.13
CA LEU A 226 -3.49 -16.95 -14.86
C LEU A 226 -4.97 -16.61 -15.07
N CYS A 227 -5.29 -15.78 -16.06
CA CYS A 227 -6.68 -15.44 -16.39
C CYS A 227 -7.46 -16.68 -16.82
N ALA A 228 -6.90 -17.51 -17.70
CA ALA A 228 -7.53 -18.75 -18.15
C ALA A 228 -7.80 -19.73 -17.01
N HIS A 229 -6.89 -19.86 -16.04
CA HIS A 229 -7.08 -20.72 -14.85
C HIS A 229 -8.30 -20.34 -14.02
N TYR A 230 -8.60 -19.04 -13.95
CA TYR A 230 -9.76 -18.50 -13.21
C TYR A 230 -10.97 -18.21 -14.11
N GLY A 231 -10.94 -18.62 -15.38
CA GLY A 231 -12.01 -18.36 -16.36
C GLY A 231 -12.19 -16.88 -16.73
N MET A 232 -11.21 -16.02 -16.44
CA MET A 232 -11.28 -14.58 -16.71
C MET A 232 -10.77 -14.27 -18.11
N GLU A 233 -11.35 -13.27 -18.76
CA GLU A 233 -10.83 -12.69 -19.99
C GLU A 233 -9.97 -11.45 -19.67
N PRO A 234 -8.69 -11.43 -20.09
CA PRO A 234 -7.82 -10.30 -19.85
C PRO A 234 -8.20 -9.11 -20.72
N THR A 235 -8.38 -7.94 -20.12
CA THR A 235 -8.58 -6.67 -20.83
C THR A 235 -7.47 -5.68 -20.52
N ARG A 236 -7.08 -4.88 -21.50
CA ARG A 236 -6.08 -3.80 -21.36
C ARG A 236 -6.76 -2.46 -21.60
N ASN A 237 -6.24 -1.42 -20.97
CA ASN A 237 -6.66 -0.05 -21.30
C ASN A 237 -6.12 0.37 -22.66
N ASN A 238 -6.87 1.24 -23.32
CA ASN A 238 -6.37 1.94 -24.49
C ASN A 238 -5.33 2.97 -24.03
N ARG A 239 -4.11 2.90 -24.61
CA ARG A 239 -3.04 3.86 -24.33
C ARG A 239 -3.53 5.29 -24.57
N GLY A 240 -3.54 6.11 -23.52
CA GLY A 240 -3.89 7.53 -23.60
C GLY A 240 -5.31 7.91 -23.19
N VAL A 241 -6.15 6.95 -22.76
CA VAL A 241 -7.51 7.24 -22.26
C VAL A 241 -7.57 7.12 -20.74
N ALA A 242 -7.22 8.20 -20.03
CA ALA A 242 -7.19 8.24 -18.56
C ALA A 242 -8.54 7.90 -17.90
N HIS A 243 -9.66 8.15 -18.59
CA HIS A 243 -11.00 7.93 -18.05
C HIS A 243 -11.36 6.44 -17.82
N GLU A 244 -10.64 5.49 -18.42
CA GLU A 244 -10.91 4.05 -18.27
C GLU A 244 -10.48 3.51 -16.88
N ASN A 245 -9.65 4.25 -16.14
CA ASN A 245 -9.17 3.91 -14.79
C ASN A 245 -9.81 4.70 -13.65
N GLY A 246 -10.74 5.63 -13.93
CA GLY A 246 -11.26 6.53 -12.90
C GLY A 246 -11.89 5.80 -11.69
N ALA A 247 -12.40 4.59 -11.90
CA ALA A 247 -12.97 3.75 -10.85
C ALA A 247 -11.93 3.21 -9.85
N ILE A 248 -10.66 3.03 -10.25
CA ILE A 248 -9.59 2.58 -9.35
C ILE A 248 -8.76 3.76 -8.81
N GLU A 249 -8.54 4.82 -9.60
CA GLU A 249 -7.79 6.01 -9.18
C GLU A 249 -8.47 6.76 -8.02
N SER A 250 -9.78 6.98 -8.10
CA SER A 250 -10.54 7.57 -6.99
C SER A 250 -10.51 6.64 -5.76
N ALA A 251 -10.60 5.33 -5.97
CA ALA A 251 -10.54 4.34 -4.91
C ALA A 251 -9.17 4.32 -4.20
N HIS A 252 -8.07 4.52 -4.93
CA HIS A 252 -6.72 4.69 -4.39
C HIS A 252 -6.65 5.88 -3.42
N GLY A 253 -7.20 7.02 -3.82
CA GLY A 253 -7.29 8.18 -2.93
C GLY A 253 -8.06 7.86 -1.65
N HIS A 254 -9.18 7.15 -1.78
CA HIS A 254 -9.99 6.75 -0.64
C HIS A 254 -9.30 5.73 0.28
N ILE A 255 -8.62 4.70 -0.24
CA ILE A 255 -7.94 3.71 0.60
C ILE A 255 -6.74 4.32 1.32
N LYS A 256 -5.94 5.15 0.63
CA LYS A 256 -4.83 5.89 1.26
C LYS A 256 -5.31 6.78 2.39
N ALA A 257 -6.38 7.54 2.18
CA ALA A 257 -6.97 8.36 3.23
C ALA A 257 -7.45 7.52 4.41
N ALA A 258 -8.13 6.40 4.16
CA ALA A 258 -8.60 5.51 5.22
C ALA A 258 -7.46 4.87 6.03
N VAL A 259 -6.39 4.44 5.37
CA VAL A 259 -5.21 3.90 6.05
C VAL A 259 -4.52 5.00 6.86
N LYS A 260 -4.38 6.20 6.29
CA LYS A 260 -3.83 7.37 7.00
C LYS A 260 -4.61 7.67 8.28
N ASP A 261 -5.94 7.75 8.18
CA ASP A 261 -6.81 8.01 9.33
C ASP A 261 -6.68 6.90 10.38
N ALA A 262 -6.61 5.64 9.96
CA ALA A 262 -6.42 4.51 10.86
C ALA A 262 -5.06 4.53 11.57
N LEU A 263 -3.98 4.93 10.88
CA LEU A 263 -2.65 5.11 11.47
C LEU A 263 -2.65 6.26 12.49
N LEU A 264 -3.33 7.36 12.18
CA LEU A 264 -3.49 8.49 13.11
C LEU A 264 -4.26 8.07 14.37
N LEU A 265 -5.32 7.27 14.23
CA LEU A 265 -6.09 6.75 15.37
C LEU A 265 -5.30 5.74 16.21
N ARG A 266 -4.42 4.96 15.57
CA ARG A 266 -3.48 4.07 16.27
C ARG A 266 -2.43 4.84 17.07
N GLY A 267 -2.11 6.07 16.66
CA GLY A 267 -1.13 6.93 17.31
C GLY A 267 0.34 6.60 16.99
N SER A 268 0.59 5.62 16.11
CA SER A 268 1.93 5.24 15.64
C SER A 268 1.84 4.64 14.24
N SER A 269 2.85 4.90 13.41
CA SER A 269 3.07 4.26 12.12
C SER A 269 4.08 3.10 12.17
N ASP A 270 4.58 2.75 13.37
CA ASP A 270 5.55 1.68 13.58
C ASP A 270 4.89 0.36 13.98
N PHE A 271 5.28 -0.74 13.34
CA PHE A 271 4.78 -2.11 13.60
C PHE A 271 5.91 -3.02 14.04
N ALA A 272 5.61 -4.08 14.80
CA ALA A 272 6.65 -5.02 15.27
C ALA A 272 7.22 -5.86 14.13
N ASP A 273 6.35 -6.35 13.24
CA ASP A 273 6.72 -7.11 12.06
C ASP A 273 5.79 -6.82 10.86
N LEU A 274 6.12 -7.40 9.71
CA LEU A 274 5.33 -7.25 8.48
C LEU A 274 3.95 -7.90 8.58
N ALA A 275 3.80 -8.98 9.34
CA ALA A 275 2.53 -9.68 9.48
C ALA A 275 1.52 -8.81 10.24
N ASP A 276 1.98 -8.10 11.27
CA ASP A 276 1.20 -7.10 11.99
C ASP A 276 0.72 -5.98 11.08
N TYR A 277 1.59 -5.46 10.22
CA TYR A 277 1.20 -4.42 9.26
C TYR A 277 0.20 -4.95 8.22
N ARG A 278 0.42 -6.15 7.67
CA ARG A 278 -0.51 -6.80 6.74
C ARG A 278 -1.90 -6.99 7.37
N ARG A 279 -1.95 -7.49 8.61
CA ARG A 279 -3.21 -7.64 9.37
C ARG A 279 -3.91 -6.30 9.59
N PHE A 280 -3.18 -5.24 9.91
CA PHE A 280 -3.76 -3.91 10.05
C PHE A 280 -4.41 -3.42 8.76
N ILE A 281 -3.76 -3.64 7.61
CA ILE A 281 -4.34 -3.31 6.30
C ILE A 281 -5.60 -4.14 6.03
N ASP A 282 -5.57 -5.45 6.33
CA ASP A 282 -6.74 -6.32 6.21
C ASP A 282 -7.91 -5.80 7.07
N GLU A 283 -7.65 -5.35 8.30
CA GLU A 283 -8.68 -4.77 9.17
C GLU A 283 -9.32 -3.51 8.58
N VAL A 284 -8.51 -2.60 8.03
CA VAL A 284 -8.98 -1.36 7.38
C VAL A 284 -9.82 -1.70 6.14
N VAL A 285 -9.35 -2.61 5.28
CA VAL A 285 -10.06 -3.04 4.08
C VAL A 285 -11.36 -3.77 4.45
N ASN A 286 -11.33 -4.67 5.43
CA ASN A 286 -12.51 -5.38 5.90
C ASN A 286 -13.54 -4.43 6.54
N ALA A 287 -13.11 -3.37 7.23
CA ALA A 287 -14.02 -2.33 7.73
C ALA A 287 -14.73 -1.58 6.59
N ARG A 288 -14.05 -1.33 5.47
CA ARG A 288 -14.65 -0.73 4.27
C ARG A 288 -15.61 -1.70 3.59
N ASN A 289 -15.19 -2.95 3.37
CA ASN A 289 -16.01 -4.00 2.76
C ASN A 289 -17.31 -4.22 3.54
N ARG A 290 -17.28 -4.18 4.89
CA ARG A 290 -18.49 -4.30 5.72
C ARG A 290 -19.55 -3.23 5.40
N ARG A 291 -19.14 -2.01 5.01
CA ARG A 291 -20.09 -0.95 4.61
C ARG A 291 -20.78 -1.26 3.27
N HIS A 292 -20.13 -2.07 2.43
CA HIS A 292 -20.61 -2.49 1.12
C HIS A 292 -21.18 -3.93 1.10
N GLY A 293 -21.29 -4.59 2.26
CA GLY A 293 -21.67 -5.99 2.40
C GLY A 293 -22.85 -6.43 1.52
N PRO A 294 -24.02 -5.75 1.55
CA PRO A 294 -25.16 -6.13 0.70
C PRO A 294 -24.87 -6.08 -0.81
N GLY A 295 -24.06 -5.12 -1.27
CA GLY A 295 -23.64 -5.01 -2.66
C GLY A 295 -22.65 -6.11 -3.05
N ILE A 296 -21.71 -6.41 -2.16
CA ILE A 296 -20.73 -7.49 -2.33
C ILE A 296 -21.44 -8.85 -2.41
N ASP A 297 -22.39 -9.12 -1.51
CA ASP A 297 -23.14 -10.38 -1.51
C ASP A 297 -24.05 -10.53 -2.73
N ALA A 298 -24.60 -9.41 -3.23
CA ALA A 298 -25.35 -9.41 -4.48
C ALA A 298 -24.44 -9.71 -5.68
N GLU A 299 -23.28 -9.08 -5.75
CA GLU A 299 -22.32 -9.29 -6.83
C GLU A 299 -21.70 -10.69 -6.81
N ARG A 300 -21.41 -11.24 -5.64
CA ARG A 300 -20.82 -12.58 -5.46
C ARG A 300 -21.60 -13.68 -6.19
N LYS A 301 -22.92 -13.53 -6.32
CA LYS A 301 -23.80 -14.48 -7.03
C LYS A 301 -23.57 -14.52 -8.55
N PHE A 302 -22.93 -13.49 -9.10
CA PHE A 302 -22.63 -13.37 -10.53
C PHE A 302 -21.16 -13.66 -10.84
N LEU A 303 -20.34 -13.93 -9.83
CA LEU A 303 -18.95 -14.33 -10.02
C LEU A 303 -18.87 -15.78 -10.53
N GLN A 304 -17.83 -16.05 -11.31
CA GLN A 304 -17.48 -17.37 -11.78
C GLN A 304 -16.93 -18.21 -10.60
N PRO A 305 -17.18 -19.53 -10.60
CA PRO A 305 -16.64 -20.41 -9.58
C PRO A 305 -15.11 -20.41 -9.62
N LEU A 306 -14.49 -20.54 -8.45
CA LEU A 306 -13.05 -20.69 -8.34
C LEU A 306 -12.65 -22.12 -8.74
N PRO A 307 -11.45 -22.31 -9.31
CA PRO A 307 -10.86 -23.63 -9.50
C PRO A 307 -10.56 -24.30 -8.16
N ASP A 308 -10.48 -25.63 -8.15
CA ASP A 308 -10.24 -26.43 -6.92
C ASP A 308 -8.96 -26.02 -6.18
N MET A 309 -7.94 -25.60 -6.94
CA MET A 309 -6.63 -25.22 -6.42
C MET A 309 -6.16 -23.89 -7.00
N ARG A 310 -5.37 -23.17 -6.20
CA ARG A 310 -4.60 -22.00 -6.66
C ARG A 310 -3.61 -22.41 -7.73
N THR A 311 -3.35 -21.50 -8.67
CA THR A 311 -2.26 -21.65 -9.63
C THR A 311 -0.95 -21.13 -9.06
N THR A 312 0.16 -21.45 -9.73
CA THR A 312 1.49 -21.01 -9.33
C THR A 312 1.59 -19.49 -9.33
N ASP A 313 1.91 -18.92 -8.18
CA ASP A 313 2.20 -17.49 -7.96
C ASP A 313 3.71 -17.19 -7.95
N TYR A 314 4.57 -18.20 -7.96
CA TYR A 314 6.03 -18.04 -7.93
C TYR A 314 6.70 -18.15 -9.30
N GLU A 315 7.89 -17.57 -9.42
CA GLU A 315 8.80 -17.83 -10.53
C GLU A 315 9.80 -18.92 -10.16
N GLU A 316 9.97 -19.94 -11.01
CA GLU A 316 10.95 -21.01 -10.78
C GLU A 316 12.26 -20.73 -11.54
N ILE A 317 13.39 -20.74 -10.81
CA ILE A 317 14.70 -20.44 -11.36
C ILE A 317 15.70 -21.50 -10.90
N LEU A 318 16.47 -22.04 -11.84
CA LEU A 318 17.60 -22.90 -11.53
C LEU A 318 18.86 -22.06 -11.28
N VAL A 319 19.49 -22.27 -10.12
CA VAL A 319 20.72 -21.58 -9.71
C VAL A 319 21.79 -22.60 -9.38
N THR A 320 23.06 -22.25 -9.60
CA THR A 320 24.20 -23.09 -9.21
C THR A 320 24.90 -22.45 -8.04
N VAL A 321 25.17 -23.23 -6.98
CA VAL A 321 25.91 -22.75 -5.82
C VAL A 321 27.39 -22.67 -6.17
N THR A 322 27.97 -21.49 -6.01
CA THR A 322 29.38 -21.23 -6.32
C THR A 322 30.28 -21.61 -5.15
N SER A 323 31.59 -21.68 -5.40
CA SER A 323 32.62 -21.88 -4.37
C SER A 323 32.64 -20.78 -3.29
N SER A 324 31.96 -19.66 -3.51
CA SER A 324 31.76 -18.58 -2.53
C SER A 324 30.74 -18.93 -1.44
N GLY A 325 30.16 -20.15 -1.44
CA GLY A 325 29.23 -20.61 -0.41
C GLY A 325 27.79 -20.09 -0.57
N GLY A 326 27.40 -19.78 -1.80
CA GLY A 326 26.11 -19.16 -2.09
C GLY A 326 25.77 -19.14 -3.57
N PHE A 327 24.63 -18.52 -3.91
CA PHE A 327 24.24 -18.25 -5.29
C PHE A 327 23.76 -16.81 -5.43
N THR A 328 23.83 -16.28 -6.65
CA THR A 328 23.30 -14.94 -6.97
C THR A 328 22.00 -15.06 -7.74
N LEU A 329 20.94 -14.43 -7.24
CA LEU A 329 19.64 -14.36 -7.90
C LEU A 329 19.19 -12.90 -7.98
N ARG A 330 18.86 -12.42 -9.18
CA ARG A 330 18.39 -11.03 -9.42
C ARG A 330 19.29 -9.96 -8.74
N LYS A 331 20.61 -10.10 -8.89
CA LYS A 331 21.66 -9.23 -8.29
C LYS A 331 21.76 -9.29 -6.77
N VAL A 332 21.18 -10.28 -6.12
CA VAL A 332 21.31 -10.50 -4.68
C VAL A 332 22.02 -11.81 -4.41
N PHE A 333 23.05 -11.79 -3.57
CA PHE A 333 23.79 -12.98 -3.16
C PHE A 333 23.16 -13.59 -1.92
N TYR A 334 22.89 -14.90 -1.98
CA TYR A 334 22.31 -15.70 -0.92
C TYR A 334 23.33 -16.72 -0.44
N THR A 335 23.70 -16.67 0.84
CA THR A 335 24.51 -17.76 1.43
C THR A 335 23.67 -19.02 1.62
N VAL A 336 24.31 -20.17 1.45
CA VAL A 336 23.71 -21.49 1.73
C VAL A 336 24.74 -22.39 2.43
N PRO A 337 24.34 -23.49 3.10
CA PRO A 337 25.28 -24.41 3.73
C PRO A 337 26.36 -24.87 2.74
N SER A 338 27.63 -24.82 3.16
CA SER A 338 28.80 -25.08 2.31
C SER A 338 28.79 -26.46 1.61
N ARG A 339 28.08 -27.44 2.16
CA ARG A 339 27.84 -28.75 1.53
C ARG A 339 27.12 -28.68 0.18
N LEU A 340 26.43 -27.58 -0.11
CA LEU A 340 25.69 -27.38 -1.36
C LEU A 340 26.56 -26.81 -2.49
N ILE A 341 27.83 -26.47 -2.24
CA ILE A 341 28.74 -25.95 -3.27
C ILE A 341 28.81 -26.94 -4.44
N GLY A 342 28.64 -26.44 -5.66
CA GLY A 342 28.64 -27.24 -6.89
C GLY A 342 27.28 -27.87 -7.23
N HIS A 343 26.30 -27.88 -6.33
CA HIS A 343 24.96 -28.37 -6.62
C HIS A 343 24.12 -27.33 -7.37
N ARG A 344 23.20 -27.83 -8.21
CA ARG A 344 22.15 -27.04 -8.85
C ARG A 344 20.91 -27.08 -7.97
N LEU A 345 20.44 -25.91 -7.57
CA LEU A 345 19.26 -25.73 -6.73
C LEU A 345 18.12 -25.15 -7.56
N ARG A 346 16.91 -25.54 -7.20
CA ARG A 346 15.68 -25.00 -7.79
C ARG A 346 15.06 -24.04 -6.80
N VAL A 347 14.91 -22.79 -7.21
CA VAL A 347 14.43 -21.71 -6.37
C VAL A 347 13.04 -21.30 -6.85
N ARG A 348 12.07 -21.30 -5.94
CA ARG A 348 10.76 -20.68 -6.15
C ARG A 348 10.80 -19.29 -5.54
N LEU A 349 10.69 -18.28 -6.39
CA LEU A 349 10.77 -16.87 -6.05
C LEU A 349 9.35 -16.30 -5.89
N TYR A 350 9.00 -15.94 -4.66
CA TYR A 350 7.76 -15.25 -4.29
C TYR A 350 8.02 -13.75 -4.12
N ASP A 351 7.00 -12.94 -3.80
CA ASP A 351 7.23 -11.51 -3.56
C ASP A 351 8.06 -11.24 -2.29
N ASP A 352 7.84 -11.98 -1.20
CA ASP A 352 8.53 -11.73 0.07
C ASP A 352 9.63 -12.76 0.41
N ARG A 353 9.65 -13.93 -0.25
CA ARG A 353 10.54 -15.05 0.08
C ARG A 353 11.04 -15.86 -1.11
N LEU A 354 12.02 -16.71 -0.84
CA LEU A 354 12.54 -17.75 -1.73
C LEU A 354 12.38 -19.09 -1.04
N ASP A 355 11.81 -20.08 -1.73
CA ASP A 355 11.90 -21.48 -1.30
C ASP A 355 12.95 -22.20 -2.15
N VAL A 356 13.95 -22.78 -1.48
CA VAL A 356 15.09 -23.44 -2.12
C VAL A 356 14.93 -24.96 -2.05
N PHE A 357 15.06 -25.64 -3.19
CA PHE A 357 14.90 -27.08 -3.33
C PHE A 357 16.16 -27.72 -3.91
N ILE A 358 16.43 -28.95 -3.50
CA ILE A 358 17.34 -29.88 -4.18
C ILE A 358 16.51 -31.06 -4.69
N GLY A 359 16.42 -31.20 -6.02
CA GLY A 359 15.44 -32.10 -6.63
C GLY A 359 14.00 -31.75 -6.21
N SER A 360 13.32 -32.69 -5.55
CA SER A 360 11.97 -32.52 -5.00
C SER A 360 11.94 -32.07 -3.54
N THR A 361 13.05 -32.13 -2.81
CA THR A 361 13.10 -31.85 -1.37
C THR A 361 13.30 -30.36 -1.11
N ARG A 362 12.41 -29.75 -0.32
CA ARG A 362 12.57 -28.37 0.14
C ARG A 362 13.65 -28.32 1.22
N LEU A 363 14.69 -27.51 0.99
CA LEU A 363 15.83 -27.37 1.91
C LEU A 363 15.62 -26.25 2.92
N MET A 364 15.22 -25.07 2.45
CA MET A 364 15.08 -23.88 3.29
C MET A 364 14.20 -22.82 2.62
N THR A 365 13.72 -21.90 3.44
CA THR A 365 13.07 -20.67 3.01
C THR A 365 13.95 -19.49 3.41
N LEU A 366 14.22 -18.58 2.47
CA LEU A 366 15.05 -17.39 2.68
C LEU A 366 14.21 -16.13 2.43
N PRO A 367 14.43 -15.03 3.17
CA PRO A 367 13.79 -13.76 2.86
C PRO A 367 14.25 -13.25 1.49
N ARG A 368 13.37 -12.63 0.72
CA ARG A 368 13.73 -12.07 -0.58
C ARG A 368 14.50 -10.77 -0.41
N GLY A 369 15.81 -10.82 -0.64
CA GLY A 369 16.62 -9.62 -0.76
C GLY A 369 16.31 -8.85 -2.04
N ARG A 370 16.55 -7.54 -1.99
CA ARG A 370 16.38 -6.62 -3.11
C ARG A 370 17.72 -5.92 -3.39
N ALA A 371 18.01 -5.66 -4.66
CA ALA A 371 19.18 -4.87 -5.03
C ALA A 371 18.96 -3.41 -4.62
N GLY A 372 19.99 -2.75 -4.10
CA GLY A 372 19.88 -1.35 -3.65
C GLY A 372 19.61 -0.39 -4.81
N MET A 373 19.07 0.80 -4.51
CA MET A 373 18.66 1.84 -5.48
C MET A 373 19.72 2.21 -6.53
N ASN A 374 21.01 2.00 -6.24
CA ASN A 374 22.12 2.32 -7.14
C ASN A 374 22.66 1.10 -7.92
N GLY A 375 21.88 0.02 -8.04
CA GLY A 375 22.31 -1.21 -8.71
C GLY A 375 23.37 -1.99 -7.93
N LYS A 376 23.61 -1.64 -6.66
CA LYS A 376 24.48 -2.39 -5.75
C LYS A 376 23.90 -3.78 -5.52
N HIS A 377 24.78 -4.78 -5.50
CA HIS A 377 24.39 -6.15 -5.17
C HIS A 377 23.88 -6.20 -3.73
N GLY A 378 22.71 -6.81 -3.55
CA GLY A 378 22.19 -7.08 -2.20
C GLY A 378 22.82 -8.35 -1.64
N HIS A 379 22.74 -8.51 -0.33
CA HIS A 379 23.21 -9.70 0.36
C HIS A 379 22.15 -10.19 1.35
N VAL A 380 21.81 -11.47 1.27
CA VAL A 380 21.00 -12.18 2.27
C VAL A 380 21.88 -13.27 2.83
N VAL A 381 22.31 -13.06 4.06
CA VAL A 381 23.39 -13.82 4.68
C VAL A 381 22.86 -14.44 5.97
N ASP A 382 23.09 -15.73 6.12
CA ASP A 382 23.03 -16.41 7.41
C ASP A 382 24.46 -16.81 7.75
N TYR A 383 24.99 -16.24 8.84
CA TYR A 383 26.36 -16.48 9.27
C TYR A 383 26.61 -17.96 9.60
N ARG A 384 25.58 -18.72 9.98
CA ARG A 384 25.66 -20.16 10.27
C ARG A 384 26.11 -20.96 9.04
N HIS A 385 25.84 -20.45 7.83
CA HIS A 385 26.28 -21.08 6.59
C HIS A 385 27.81 -21.00 6.37
N VAL A 386 28.46 -19.96 6.90
CA VAL A 386 29.88 -19.67 6.64
C VAL A 386 30.76 -19.81 7.89
N ILE A 387 30.18 -19.92 9.08
CA ILE A 387 30.90 -19.88 10.35
C ILE A 387 31.97 -20.97 10.48
N HIS A 388 31.68 -22.19 10.03
CA HIS A 388 32.66 -23.29 10.06
C HIS A 388 33.88 -23.01 9.18
N SER A 389 33.68 -22.33 8.04
CA SER A 389 34.76 -21.91 7.15
C SER A 389 35.54 -20.74 7.74
N LEU A 390 34.84 -19.77 8.34
CA LEU A 390 35.47 -18.62 9.02
C LEU A 390 36.31 -19.06 10.23
N ARG A 391 35.89 -20.07 11.00
CA ARG A 391 36.71 -20.63 12.10
C ARG A 391 38.06 -21.14 11.63
N ARG A 392 38.14 -21.72 10.43
CA ARG A 392 39.40 -22.18 9.83
C ARG A 392 40.23 -21.02 9.26
N LYS A 393 39.59 -19.94 8.84
CA LYS A 393 40.22 -18.77 8.21
C LYS A 393 39.66 -17.45 8.78
N PRO A 394 39.94 -17.10 10.05
CA PRO A 394 39.27 -15.97 10.71
C PRO A 394 39.53 -14.63 10.03
N MET A 395 40.73 -14.44 9.48
CA MET A 395 41.12 -13.21 8.76
C MET A 395 40.26 -12.91 7.53
N ALA A 396 39.53 -13.89 7.00
CA ALA A 396 38.61 -13.66 5.88
C ALA A 396 37.44 -12.74 6.27
N LEU A 397 37.12 -12.60 7.56
CA LEU A 397 36.08 -11.70 8.05
C LEU A 397 36.39 -10.22 7.74
N LEU A 398 37.66 -9.82 7.79
CA LEU A 398 38.08 -8.42 7.66
C LEU A 398 37.67 -7.81 6.30
N GLY A 399 37.95 -8.54 5.22
CA GLY A 399 37.72 -8.12 3.83
C GLY A 399 36.46 -8.71 3.20
N LEU A 400 35.54 -9.25 3.99
CA LEU A 400 34.33 -9.89 3.48
C LEU A 400 33.37 -8.85 2.90
N VAL A 401 32.95 -9.01 1.64
CA VAL A 401 32.07 -8.03 0.96
C VAL A 401 30.75 -7.81 1.69
N TYR A 402 30.22 -8.87 2.32
CA TYR A 402 28.96 -8.85 3.06
C TYR A 402 29.16 -8.91 4.58
N ARG A 403 30.34 -8.51 5.08
CA ARG A 403 30.71 -8.58 6.50
C ARG A 403 29.64 -7.99 7.41
N ASP A 404 29.16 -6.80 7.11
CA ASP A 404 28.24 -6.09 8.00
C ASP A 404 26.86 -6.77 8.07
N SER A 405 26.46 -7.48 6.99
CA SER A 405 25.25 -8.31 6.94
C SER A 405 25.41 -9.68 7.61
N LEU A 406 26.63 -10.06 8.00
CA LEU A 406 26.91 -11.32 8.69
C LEU A 406 26.51 -11.26 10.17
N PHE A 407 26.59 -10.09 10.79
CA PHE A 407 26.37 -9.96 12.23
C PHE A 407 24.88 -10.11 12.57
N PRO A 408 24.50 -11.05 13.46
CA PRO A 408 23.09 -11.31 13.76
C PRO A 408 22.42 -10.15 14.50
N ARG A 409 23.20 -9.36 15.24
CA ARG A 409 22.75 -8.18 16.01
C ARG A 409 23.83 -7.11 16.01
N ASP A 410 23.44 -5.84 16.14
CA ASP A 410 24.37 -4.69 16.16
C ASP A 410 25.46 -4.81 17.24
N ALA A 411 25.15 -5.44 18.38
CA ALA A 411 26.12 -5.66 19.45
C ALA A 411 27.39 -6.41 18.97
N TYR A 412 27.25 -7.38 18.06
CA TYR A 412 28.40 -8.10 17.50
C TYR A 412 29.23 -7.22 16.58
N ARG A 413 28.57 -6.39 15.75
CA ARG A 413 29.25 -5.45 14.85
C ARG A 413 30.03 -4.40 15.64
N LEU A 414 29.37 -3.77 16.61
CA LEU A 414 29.99 -2.77 17.48
C LEU A 414 31.14 -3.36 18.31
N MET A 415 30.98 -4.60 18.79
CA MET A 415 32.07 -5.28 19.50
C MET A 415 33.25 -5.57 18.57
N PHE A 416 33.00 -5.98 17.34
CA PHE A 416 34.08 -6.19 16.37
C PHE A 416 34.85 -4.89 16.09
N ASP A 417 34.14 -3.78 15.90
CA ASP A 417 34.75 -2.45 15.72
C ASP A 417 35.61 -2.07 16.94
N HIS A 418 35.11 -2.29 18.16
CA HIS A 418 35.87 -2.05 19.40
C HIS A 418 37.12 -2.95 19.52
N LEU A 419 36.99 -4.24 19.16
CA LEU A 419 38.11 -5.19 19.18
C LEU A 419 39.19 -4.82 18.16
N LEU A 420 38.80 -4.30 16.98
CA LEU A 420 39.75 -3.82 15.97
C LEU A 420 40.62 -2.68 16.50
N GLU A 421 40.03 -1.73 17.24
CA GLU A 421 40.74 -0.60 17.84
C GLU A 421 41.70 -1.03 18.95
N VAL A 422 41.31 -1.99 19.79
CA VAL A 422 42.05 -2.35 21.02
C VAL A 422 43.07 -3.46 20.80
N GLN A 423 42.74 -4.49 20.00
CA GLN A 423 43.52 -5.74 19.90
C GLN A 423 44.15 -5.95 18.51
N GLY A 424 43.81 -5.11 17.53
CA GLY A 424 44.27 -5.23 16.16
C GLY A 424 43.53 -6.30 15.34
N GLU A 425 43.76 -6.28 14.03
CA GLU A 425 42.94 -7.01 13.04
C GLU A 425 42.85 -8.53 13.29
N ARG A 426 43.99 -9.16 13.59
CA ARG A 426 44.06 -10.62 13.72
C ARG A 426 43.29 -11.15 14.92
N GLU A 427 43.46 -10.52 16.07
CA GLU A 427 42.79 -10.91 17.31
C GLU A 427 41.30 -10.56 17.27
N ALA A 428 40.94 -9.39 16.74
CA ALA A 428 39.55 -9.02 16.55
C ALA A 428 38.78 -10.03 15.68
N CYS A 429 39.38 -10.46 14.55
CA CYS A 429 38.78 -11.45 13.68
C CYS A 429 38.63 -12.81 14.38
N ARG A 430 39.67 -13.28 15.09
CA ARG A 430 39.62 -14.55 15.82
C ARG A 430 38.54 -14.54 16.89
N THR A 431 38.54 -13.53 17.76
CA THR A 431 37.59 -13.40 18.86
C THR A 431 36.16 -13.32 18.34
N THR A 432 35.91 -12.53 17.30
CA THR A 432 34.57 -12.35 16.74
C THR A 432 34.04 -13.62 16.08
N VAL A 433 34.88 -14.34 15.36
CA VAL A 433 34.50 -15.64 14.78
C VAL A 433 34.21 -16.66 15.87
N GLU A 434 34.97 -16.66 16.97
CA GLU A 434 34.67 -17.54 18.12
C GLU A 434 33.37 -17.17 18.82
N LEU A 435 33.05 -15.88 18.96
CA LEU A 435 31.77 -15.40 19.50
C LEU A 435 30.59 -15.84 18.62
N LEU A 436 30.70 -15.67 17.30
CA LEU A 436 29.67 -16.12 16.35
C LEU A 436 29.53 -17.65 16.37
N ALA A 437 30.64 -18.39 16.42
CA ALA A 437 30.61 -19.85 16.51
C ALA A 437 29.93 -20.33 17.80
N MET A 438 30.26 -19.72 18.94
CA MET A 438 29.61 -20.01 20.22
C MET A 438 28.11 -19.72 20.17
N ALA A 439 27.73 -18.57 19.59
CA ALA A 439 26.34 -18.19 19.43
C ALA A 439 25.56 -19.23 18.61
N HIS A 440 26.18 -19.77 17.54
CA HIS A 440 25.58 -20.82 16.73
C HIS A 440 25.50 -22.17 17.46
N GLU A 441 26.58 -22.61 18.09
CA GLU A 441 26.68 -23.93 18.73
C GLU A 441 25.84 -24.06 20.00
N ARG A 442 25.63 -22.94 20.72
CA ARG A 442 24.89 -22.89 21.98
C ARG A 442 23.52 -22.22 21.88
N ALA A 443 23.12 -21.79 20.67
CA ALA A 443 21.88 -21.07 20.41
C ALA A 443 21.64 -19.84 21.33
N CYS A 444 22.71 -19.16 21.75
CA CYS A 444 22.67 -18.08 22.75
C CYS A 444 22.84 -16.67 22.15
N GLU A 445 22.47 -16.46 20.88
CA GLU A 445 22.69 -15.21 20.12
C GLU A 445 22.17 -13.94 20.84
N ALA A 446 20.97 -14.00 21.44
CA ALA A 446 20.36 -12.85 22.10
C ALA A 446 21.02 -12.52 23.46
N GLU A 447 21.24 -13.54 24.28
CA GLU A 447 21.87 -13.39 25.59
C GLU A 447 23.33 -12.94 25.47
N LEU A 448 24.08 -13.54 24.54
CA LEU A 448 25.45 -13.13 24.25
C LEU A 448 25.50 -11.69 23.75
N ALA A 449 24.58 -11.27 22.89
CA ALA A 449 24.51 -9.86 22.48
C ALA A 449 24.29 -8.90 23.65
N GLY A 450 23.45 -9.26 24.64
CA GLY A 450 23.26 -8.48 25.86
C GLY A 450 24.57 -8.29 26.64
N LEU A 451 25.33 -9.37 26.82
CA LEU A 451 26.64 -9.32 27.48
C LEU A 451 27.65 -8.48 26.70
N LEU A 452 27.66 -8.59 25.37
CA LEU A 452 28.51 -7.75 24.52
C LEU A 452 28.16 -6.27 24.66
N THR A 453 26.87 -5.92 24.79
CA THR A 453 26.44 -4.54 25.03
C THR A 453 26.89 -4.01 26.40
N GLU A 454 26.83 -4.85 27.44
CA GLU A 454 27.35 -4.49 28.77
C GLU A 454 28.87 -4.26 28.75
N ASP A 455 29.60 -5.15 28.08
CA ASP A 455 31.05 -5.02 27.93
C ASP A 455 31.43 -3.79 27.10
N LEU A 456 30.70 -3.49 26.02
CA LEU A 456 30.88 -2.27 25.24
C LEU A 456 30.65 -1.00 26.09
N THR A 457 29.59 -1.00 26.91
CA THR A 457 29.26 0.14 27.79
C THR A 457 30.38 0.39 28.81
N ALA A 458 30.96 -0.69 29.33
CA ALA A 458 32.11 -0.63 30.23
C ALA A 458 33.47 -0.52 29.52
N ARG A 459 33.49 -0.43 28.18
CA ARG A 459 34.71 -0.45 27.33
C ARG A 459 35.66 -1.60 27.64
N ARG A 460 35.11 -2.79 27.87
CA ARG A 460 35.84 -4.03 28.09
C ARG A 460 35.83 -4.91 26.84
N THR A 461 36.82 -5.79 26.77
CA THR A 461 36.86 -6.84 25.75
C THR A 461 36.30 -8.15 26.33
N PRO A 462 35.54 -8.94 25.55
CA PRO A 462 34.86 -10.12 26.04
C PRO A 462 35.86 -11.23 26.37
N CYS A 463 35.73 -11.84 27.54
CA CYS A 463 36.54 -12.99 27.92
C CYS A 463 35.90 -14.29 27.41
N LEU A 464 36.46 -14.86 26.35
CA LEU A 464 35.95 -16.08 25.71
C LEU A 464 35.87 -17.27 26.67
N THR A 465 36.81 -17.41 27.61
CA THR A 465 36.80 -18.49 28.61
C THR A 465 35.59 -18.38 29.54
N THR A 466 35.30 -17.18 30.04
CA THR A 466 34.15 -16.92 30.91
C THR A 466 32.84 -17.14 30.17
N LEU A 467 32.75 -16.68 28.92
CA LEU A 467 31.57 -16.88 28.08
C LEU A 467 31.33 -18.36 27.76
N ARG A 468 32.40 -19.11 27.44
CA ARG A 468 32.30 -20.58 27.24
C ARG A 468 31.81 -21.29 28.48
N ALA A 469 32.32 -20.95 29.66
CA ALA A 469 31.88 -21.55 30.91
C ALA A 469 30.39 -21.24 31.18
N ARG A 470 29.98 -19.99 30.97
CA ARG A 470 28.60 -19.54 31.17
C ARG A 470 27.58 -20.21 30.24
N PHE A 471 27.95 -20.44 28.98
CA PHE A 471 27.09 -21.07 27.97
C PHE A 471 27.43 -22.55 27.75
N SER A 472 28.13 -23.20 28.68
CA SER A 472 28.30 -24.65 28.63
C SER A 472 27.00 -25.33 29.08
N PRO A 473 26.56 -26.40 28.40
CA PRO A 473 25.46 -27.22 28.87
C PRO A 473 25.80 -27.74 30.26
N ASP A 474 24.79 -27.85 31.13
CA ASP A 474 24.98 -28.40 32.46
C ASP A 474 25.52 -29.84 32.31
N PRO A 475 26.71 -30.16 32.86
CA PRO A 475 27.23 -31.52 32.82
C PRO A 475 26.27 -32.55 33.45
N ALA A 476 25.31 -32.13 34.29
CA ALA A 476 24.26 -33.00 34.83
C ALA A 476 23.16 -33.37 33.82
N ASP A 477 22.96 -32.58 32.76
CA ASP A 477 21.93 -32.82 31.71
C ASP A 477 22.48 -33.61 30.51
N LEU A 478 23.77 -33.92 30.50
CA LEU A 478 24.37 -34.74 29.44
C LEU A 478 24.04 -36.22 29.69
N PRO A 479 23.45 -36.93 28.72
CA PRO A 479 23.20 -38.36 28.87
C PRO A 479 24.55 -39.08 29.04
N GLU A 480 24.64 -39.91 30.07
CA GLU A 480 25.79 -40.79 30.28
C GLU A 480 25.79 -41.85 29.16
N VAL A 481 26.57 -41.61 28.11
CA VAL A 481 26.69 -42.55 26.99
C VAL A 481 27.63 -43.67 27.39
N VAL A 482 27.08 -44.72 27.98
CA VAL A 482 27.77 -45.98 28.20
C VAL A 482 27.78 -46.75 26.88
N VAL A 483 28.92 -46.75 26.18
CA VAL A 483 29.13 -47.61 25.02
C VAL A 483 29.53 -48.99 25.54
N GLU A 484 28.56 -49.88 25.69
CA GLU A 484 28.84 -51.30 25.92
C GLU A 484 29.41 -51.91 24.64
N LEU A 485 30.73 -52.13 24.64
CA LEU A 485 31.39 -52.88 23.58
C LEU A 485 30.98 -54.35 23.68
N VAL A 486 30.09 -54.75 22.78
CA VAL A 486 29.62 -56.12 22.68
C VAL A 486 30.78 -57.03 22.23
N PRO A 487 30.96 -58.23 22.81
CA PRO A 487 31.99 -59.16 22.38
C PRO A 487 31.89 -59.48 20.88
N LEU A 488 33.03 -59.50 20.18
CA LEU A 488 33.09 -59.76 18.74
C LEU A 488 32.50 -61.13 18.34
N SER A 489 32.39 -62.06 19.29
CA SER A 489 31.79 -63.38 19.09
C SER A 489 30.29 -63.35 18.73
N ILE A 490 29.59 -62.23 18.94
CA ILE A 490 28.19 -62.08 18.51
C ILE A 490 28.07 -61.97 16.98
N TYR A 491 29.13 -61.52 16.30
CA TYR A 491 29.16 -61.45 14.84
C TYR A 491 29.40 -62.81 14.17
N ASP A 492 29.89 -63.82 14.91
CA ASP A 492 30.13 -65.17 14.37
C ASP A 492 28.81 -65.86 13.97
N GLY A 493 27.70 -65.60 14.69
CA GLY A 493 26.36 -66.11 14.34
C GLY A 493 25.73 -65.47 13.10
N LEU A 494 26.24 -64.32 12.64
CA LEU A 494 25.83 -63.69 11.38
C LEU A 494 26.56 -64.29 10.16
N ILE A 495 27.66 -65.01 10.39
CA ILE A 495 28.40 -65.72 9.34
C ILE A 495 27.71 -67.06 9.02
N GLU A 496 27.12 -67.74 10.02
CA GLU A 496 26.43 -69.03 9.83
C GLU A 496 25.11 -68.92 9.03
N GLN A 497 24.50 -67.73 8.92
CA GLN A 497 23.31 -67.52 8.07
C GLN A 497 23.64 -67.25 6.59
N GLY A 498 24.92 -67.23 6.22
CA GLY A 498 25.39 -67.01 4.84
C GLY A 498 25.64 -68.27 4.00
N GLU A 499 25.62 -69.47 4.60
CA GLU A 499 25.78 -70.74 3.87
C GLU A 499 24.50 -71.58 3.93
N ALA A 500 23.48 -71.12 3.20
CA ALA A 500 22.45 -71.99 2.65
C ALA A 500 22.16 -71.54 1.21
N ALA A 501 23.08 -71.92 0.32
CA ALA A 501 22.91 -71.90 -1.13
C ALA A 501 22.31 -73.24 -1.61
#